data_AF-A0A7Z9FLY0-F1
#
_entry.id   AF-A0A7Z9FLY0-F1
#
_cell.length_a   1.000
_cell.length_b   1.000
_cell.length_c   1.000
_cell.angle_alpha   90.00
_cell.angle_beta   90.00
_cell.angle_gamma   90.00
#
_symmetry.space_group_name_H-M   'P 1'
#
loop_
_entity.id
_entity.type
_entity.pdbx_description
1 polymer ?
#
loop_
_entity_poly.entity_id
_entity_poly.type
_entity_poly.pdbx_seq_one_letter_code
_entity_poly.pdbx_strand_id
1 'polypeptide(L)'
;LGGATLAAKIALERLNDLAFKMLMEEGLSKEDEADADQKALEMLITLGYDPQSYLNFLQSLKPHLSQGGAEVLSKTHPTIEFRYQSLSEFISRHNLDKIQGKKNENRFKKIMDTP
;
A
#
# COMPACT_ATOMS: atom_id res chain seq x y z
N LEU A 1 -9.46 12.14 40.20
CA LEU A 1 -9.30 12.77 38.86
C LEU A 1 -8.63 11.82 37.83
N GLY A 2 -8.88 10.49 37.87
CA GLY A 2 -8.20 9.53 36.98
C GLY A 2 -9.12 8.65 36.10
N GLY A 3 -10.44 8.65 36.32
CA GLY A 3 -11.38 7.77 35.61
C GLY A 3 -11.79 8.27 34.21
N ALA A 4 -11.88 9.59 34.02
CA ALA A 4 -12.27 10.19 32.74
C ALA A 4 -11.20 9.95 31.65
N THR A 5 -9.93 9.99 32.02
CA THR A 5 -8.79 9.73 31.11
C THR A 5 -8.68 8.25 30.74
N LEU A 6 -9.00 7.34 31.66
CA LEU A 6 -9.01 5.90 31.40
C LEU A 6 -10.18 5.51 30.48
N ALA A 7 -11.38 6.06 30.72
CA ALA A 7 -12.53 5.84 29.86
C ALA A 7 -12.31 6.38 28.44
N ALA A 8 -11.71 7.57 28.31
CA ALA A 8 -11.34 8.14 27.02
C ALA A 8 -10.29 7.28 26.28
N LYS A 9 -9.28 6.74 26.98
CA LYS A 9 -8.28 5.82 26.40
C LYS A 9 -8.92 4.52 25.90
N ILE A 10 -9.80 3.92 26.70
CA ILE A 10 -10.51 2.69 26.32
C ILE A 10 -11.42 2.94 25.11
N ALA A 11 -12.13 4.08 25.08
CA ALA A 11 -12.96 4.43 23.92
C ALA A 11 -12.10 4.62 22.65
N LEU A 12 -10.94 5.27 22.76
CA LEU A 12 -10.00 5.44 21.64
C LEU A 12 -9.43 4.10 21.15
N GLU A 13 -9.03 3.22 22.06
CA GLU A 13 -8.55 1.87 21.73
C GLU A 13 -9.64 1.05 21.02
N ARG A 14 -10.90 1.12 21.48
CA ARG A 14 -12.03 0.44 20.83
C ARG A 14 -12.36 1.00 19.44
N LEU A 15 -12.24 2.32 19.26
CA LEU A 15 -12.41 2.94 17.95
C LEU A 15 -11.29 2.53 16.99
N ASN A 16 -10.05 2.44 17.49
CA ASN A 16 -8.92 1.97 16.71
C ASN A 16 -9.06 0.50 16.32
N ASP A 17 -9.49 -0.37 17.24
CA ASP A 17 -9.77 -1.78 16.98
C ASP A 17 -10.89 -1.94 15.94
N LEU A 18 -11.95 -1.12 16.04
CA LEU A 18 -13.04 -1.12 15.08
C LEU A 18 -12.58 -0.65 13.71
N ALA A 19 -11.80 0.42 13.62
CA ALA A 19 -11.23 0.92 12.37
C ALA A 19 -10.30 -0.12 11.73
N PHE A 20 -9.46 -0.78 12.53
CA PHE A 20 -8.56 -1.84 12.06
C PHE A 20 -9.34 -3.05 11.57
N LYS A 21 -10.42 -3.41 12.28
CA LYS A 21 -11.33 -4.49 11.89
C LYS A 21 -12.08 -4.17 10.60
N MET A 22 -12.59 -2.95 10.44
CA MET A 22 -13.24 -2.53 9.20
C MET A 22 -12.25 -2.55 8.02
N LEU A 23 -11.03 -2.06 8.21
CA LEU A 23 -9.96 -2.14 7.19
C LEU A 23 -9.61 -3.59 6.82
N MET A 24 -9.58 -4.50 7.79
CA MET A 24 -9.17 -5.90 7.57
C MET A 24 -10.32 -6.85 7.16
N GLU A 25 -11.58 -6.52 7.46
CA GLU A 25 -12.75 -7.36 7.18
C GLU A 25 -13.62 -6.83 6.05
N GLU A 26 -13.80 -5.51 5.93
CA GLU A 26 -14.58 -4.87 4.87
C GLU A 26 -13.69 -4.41 3.71
N GLY A 27 -12.44 -4.05 4.02
CA GLY A 27 -11.51 -3.56 3.03
C GLY A 27 -11.77 -2.12 2.58
N LEU A 28 -10.95 -1.64 1.66
CA LEU A 28 -11.20 -0.37 0.98
C LEU A 28 -12.00 -0.62 -0.30
N SER A 29 -12.82 0.35 -0.71
CA SER A 29 -13.50 0.25 -2.01
C SER A 29 -12.46 0.16 -3.13
N LYS A 30 -12.86 -0.36 -4.30
CA LYS A 30 -11.91 -0.51 -5.42
C LYS A 30 -11.38 0.83 -5.89
N GLU A 31 -12.22 1.85 -5.77
CA GLU A 31 -11.95 3.23 -6.08
C GLU A 31 -10.97 3.84 -5.08
N ASP A 32 -11.12 3.57 -3.77
CA ASP A 32 -10.22 4.07 -2.73
C ASP A 32 -8.81 3.46 -2.86
N GLU A 33 -8.71 2.17 -3.19
CA GLU A 33 -7.43 1.50 -3.43
C GLU A 33 -6.72 2.03 -4.68
N ALA A 34 -7.48 2.31 -5.75
CA ALA A 34 -6.93 2.92 -6.95
C ALA A 34 -6.45 4.36 -6.71
N ASP A 35 -7.18 5.15 -5.92
CA ASP A 35 -6.75 6.51 -5.54
C ASP A 35 -5.51 6.46 -4.63
N ALA A 36 -5.49 5.57 -3.65
CA ALA A 36 -4.33 5.36 -2.78
C ALA A 36 -3.08 4.95 -3.58
N ASP A 37 -3.24 4.06 -4.56
CA ASP A 37 -2.20 3.65 -5.48
C ASP A 37 -1.65 4.82 -6.31
N GLN A 38 -2.55 5.63 -6.86
CA GLN A 38 -2.17 6.81 -7.61
C GLN A 38 -1.40 7.79 -6.73
N LYS A 39 -1.85 8.05 -5.50
CA LYS A 39 -1.16 8.93 -4.54
C LYS A 39 0.21 8.40 -4.15
N ALA A 40 0.34 7.10 -3.93
CA ALA A 40 1.63 6.46 -3.68
C ALA A 40 2.60 6.66 -4.86
N LEU A 41 2.13 6.47 -6.08
CA LEU A 41 2.92 6.69 -7.29
C LEU A 41 3.35 8.17 -7.43
N GLU A 42 2.44 9.12 -7.22
CA GLU A 42 2.72 10.55 -7.23
C GLU A 42 3.81 10.91 -6.20
N MET A 43 3.74 10.34 -5.00
CA MET A 43 4.76 10.53 -3.97
C MET A 43 6.12 9.95 -4.37
N LEU A 44 6.17 8.73 -4.91
CA LEU A 44 7.41 8.12 -5.39
C LEU A 44 8.09 8.99 -6.45
N ILE A 45 7.33 9.45 -7.44
CA ILE A 45 7.82 10.32 -8.51
C ILE A 45 8.33 11.64 -7.93
N THR A 46 7.56 12.27 -7.03
CA THR A 46 7.92 13.55 -6.40
C THR A 46 9.23 13.43 -5.63
N LEU A 47 9.48 12.28 -4.99
CA LEU A 47 10.71 11.99 -4.27
C LEU A 47 11.85 11.51 -5.17
N GLY A 48 11.64 11.44 -6.49
CA GLY A 48 12.63 11.06 -7.48
C GLY A 48 12.89 9.56 -7.58
N TYR A 49 11.96 8.72 -7.11
CA TYR A 49 12.02 7.27 -7.27
C TYR A 49 11.46 6.83 -8.63
N ASP A 50 11.92 5.68 -9.11
CA ASP A 50 11.50 5.11 -10.39
C ASP A 50 10.04 4.62 -10.30
N PRO A 51 9.09 5.21 -11.04
CA PRO A 51 7.68 4.81 -10.99
C PRO A 51 7.44 3.35 -11.39
N GLN A 52 8.29 2.77 -12.24
CA GLN A 52 8.20 1.35 -12.61
C GLN A 52 8.44 0.43 -11.39
N SER A 53 9.14 0.91 -10.37
CA SER A 53 9.39 0.14 -9.15
C SER A 53 8.10 -0.25 -8.44
N TYR A 54 7.05 0.58 -8.52
CA TYR A 54 5.79 0.27 -7.85
C TYR A 54 5.02 -0.84 -8.57
N LEU A 55 4.98 -0.80 -9.91
CA LEU A 55 4.43 -1.88 -10.72
C LEU A 55 5.15 -3.21 -10.48
N ASN A 56 6.49 -3.17 -10.42
CA ASN A 56 7.30 -4.35 -10.14
C ASN A 56 7.02 -4.92 -8.73
N PHE A 57 6.82 -4.04 -7.75
CA PHE A 57 6.44 -4.45 -6.40
C PHE A 57 5.08 -5.16 -6.39
N LEU A 58 4.05 -4.58 -7.01
CA LEU A 58 2.74 -5.21 -7.12
C LEU A 58 2.83 -6.60 -7.76
N GLN A 59 3.57 -6.74 -8.85
CA GLN A 59 3.80 -8.04 -9.49
C GLN A 59 4.52 -9.04 -8.58
N SER A 60 5.50 -8.57 -7.78
CA SER A 60 6.24 -9.43 -6.85
C SER A 60 5.37 -10.00 -5.73
N LEU A 61 4.24 -9.36 -5.40
CA LEU A 61 3.30 -9.85 -4.39
C LEU A 61 2.48 -11.04 -4.86
N LYS A 62 2.23 -11.17 -6.17
CA LYS A 62 1.39 -12.22 -6.78
C LYS A 62 1.70 -13.65 -6.28
N PRO A 63 2.95 -14.14 -6.25
CA PRO A 63 3.26 -15.49 -5.75
C PRO A 63 3.04 -15.66 -4.23
N HIS A 64 2.98 -14.57 -3.46
CA HIS A 64 2.86 -14.60 -2.00
C HIS A 64 1.41 -14.50 -1.50
N LEU A 65 0.48 -14.03 -2.34
CA LEU A 65 -0.93 -13.87 -1.95
C LEU A 65 -1.67 -15.21 -1.74
N SER A 66 -1.14 -16.31 -2.28
CA SER A 66 -1.67 -17.65 -2.09
C SER A 66 -1.08 -18.39 -0.89
N GLN A 67 -0.17 -17.77 -0.13
CA GLN A 67 0.50 -18.39 1.03
C GLN A 67 0.28 -17.55 2.30
N GLY A 68 -0.16 -18.19 3.40
CA GLY A 68 -0.07 -17.60 4.75
C GLY A 68 -1.09 -16.51 5.12
N GLY A 69 -2.39 -16.74 4.91
CA GLY A 69 -3.45 -15.86 5.43
C GLY A 69 -3.78 -14.62 4.58
N ALA A 70 -3.03 -14.37 3.51
CA ALA A 70 -3.31 -13.34 2.50
C ALA A 70 -4.63 -13.57 1.72
N GLU A 71 -5.28 -14.71 1.93
CA GLU A 71 -6.62 -15.03 1.42
C GLU A 71 -7.70 -14.09 2.01
N VAL A 72 -7.45 -13.50 3.18
CA VAL A 72 -8.30 -12.44 3.76
C VAL A 72 -8.11 -11.12 3.01
N LEU A 73 -6.87 -10.77 2.64
CA LEU A 73 -6.56 -9.56 1.85
C LEU A 73 -7.15 -9.62 0.43
N SER A 74 -7.26 -10.83 -0.13
CA SER A 74 -7.92 -11.07 -1.43
C SER A 74 -9.44 -10.83 -1.40
N LYS A 75 -10.07 -10.88 -0.22
CA LYS A 75 -11.51 -10.61 -0.04
C LYS A 75 -11.81 -9.12 0.16
N THR A 76 -10.84 -8.35 0.63
CA THR A 76 -11.01 -6.97 1.08
C THR A 76 -10.32 -5.92 0.19
N HIS A 77 -9.39 -6.32 -0.68
CA HIS A 77 -8.76 -5.41 -1.64
C HIS A 77 -9.03 -5.88 -3.09
N PRO A 78 -9.05 -4.97 -4.09
CA PRO A 78 -9.05 -5.34 -5.49
C PRO A 78 -7.86 -6.25 -5.79
N THR A 79 -8.03 -7.12 -6.79
CA THR A 79 -6.93 -7.99 -7.22
C THR A 79 -5.71 -7.15 -7.60
N ILE A 80 -4.52 -7.69 -7.37
CA ILE A 80 -3.26 -7.08 -7.80
C ILE A 80 -3.30 -6.78 -9.30
N GLU A 81 -3.94 -7.63 -10.10
CA GLU A 81 -4.16 -7.40 -11.52
C GLU A 81 -4.94 -6.11 -11.80
N PHE A 82 -6.00 -5.83 -11.03
CA PHE A 82 -6.78 -4.59 -11.18
C PHE A 82 -5.93 -3.37 -10.83
N ARG A 83 -5.23 -3.42 -9.69
CA ARG A 83 -4.35 -2.34 -9.22
C ARG A 83 -3.23 -2.05 -10.21
N TYR A 84 -2.57 -3.11 -10.68
CA TYR A 84 -1.53 -3.04 -11.69
C TYR A 84 -2.05 -2.41 -12.98
N GLN A 85 -3.20 -2.85 -13.48
CA GLN A 85 -3.77 -2.34 -14.73
C GLN A 85 -4.12 -0.86 -14.62
N SER A 86 -4.79 -0.47 -13.53
CA SER A 86 -5.14 0.93 -13.24
C SER A 86 -3.91 1.83 -13.22
N LEU A 87 -2.86 1.43 -12.50
CA LEU A 87 -1.59 2.17 -12.43
C LEU A 87 -0.84 2.20 -13.76
N SER A 88 -0.81 1.09 -14.49
CA SER A 88 -0.16 1.02 -15.80
C SER A 88 -0.82 1.95 -16.81
N GLU A 89 -2.16 2.03 -16.79
CA GLU A 89 -2.91 2.97 -17.63
C GLU A 89 -2.64 4.42 -17.23
N PHE A 90 -2.58 4.71 -15.92
CA PHE A 90 -2.23 6.04 -15.42
C PHE A 90 -0.82 6.46 -15.87
N ILE A 91 0.18 5.59 -15.69
CA ILE A 91 1.57 5.84 -16.11
C ILE A 91 1.64 6.14 -17.60
N SER A 92 0.97 5.33 -18.43
CA SER A 92 0.96 5.52 -19.88
C SER A 92 0.25 6.81 -20.29
N ARG A 93 -0.94 7.07 -19.73
CA ARG A 93 -1.73 8.28 -20.02
C ARG A 93 -0.97 9.56 -19.71
N HIS A 94 -0.18 9.55 -18.63
CA HIS A 94 0.57 10.72 -18.17
C HIS A 94 2.04 10.73 -18.64
N ASN A 95 2.45 9.79 -19.52
CA ASN A 95 3.84 9.67 -20.01
C ASN A 95 4.88 9.56 -18.88
N LEU A 96 4.52 8.94 -17.75
CA LEU A 96 5.38 8.84 -16.57
C LEU A 96 6.45 7.76 -16.73
N ASP A 97 6.31 6.89 -17.74
CA ASP A 97 7.29 5.88 -18.15
C ASP A 97 8.62 6.48 -18.60
N LYS A 98 8.63 7.77 -18.97
CA LYS A 98 9.83 8.52 -19.35
C LYS A 98 10.66 8.98 -18.14
N ILE A 99 10.10 8.91 -16.93
CA ILE A 99 10.78 9.36 -15.71
C ILE A 99 11.80 8.30 -15.28
N GLN A 100 13.08 8.63 -15.39
CA GLN A 100 14.17 7.79 -14.89
C GLN A 100 14.47 8.12 -13.43
N GLY A 101 13.73 7.50 -12.52
CA GLY A 101 13.93 7.67 -11.08
C GLY A 101 14.99 6.74 -10.49
N LYS A 102 15.30 6.95 -9.20
CA LYS A 102 16.26 6.13 -8.45
C LYS A 102 15.59 4.92 -7.81
N LYS A 103 16.20 3.74 -7.94
CA LYS A 103 15.77 2.53 -7.22
C LYS A 103 16.36 2.40 -5.81
N ASN A 104 17.51 3.04 -5.57
CA ASN A 104 18.22 3.02 -4.28
C ASN A 104 18.54 1.61 -3.72
N GLU A 105 18.71 0.61 -4.59
CA GLU A 105 18.93 -0.80 -4.21
C GLU A 105 20.13 -0.99 -3.28
N ASN A 106 21.28 -0.38 -3.59
CA ASN A 106 22.48 -0.48 -2.75
C ASN A 106 22.26 0.06 -1.33
N ARG A 107 21.48 1.15 -1.20
CA ARG A 107 21.11 1.70 0.12
C ARG A 107 20.22 0.73 0.88
N PHE A 108 19.23 0.16 0.21
CA PHE A 108 18.32 -0.81 0.80
C PHE A 108 19.06 -2.05 1.31
N LYS A 109 19.89 -2.69 0.46
CA LYS A 109 20.71 -3.85 0.82
C LYS A 109 21.58 -3.57 2.04
N LYS A 110 22.31 -2.44 2.03
CA LYS A 110 23.14 -2.04 3.16
C LYS A 110 22.37 -1.95 4.50
N ILE A 111 21.13 -1.43 4.48
CA ILE A 111 20.30 -1.32 5.69
C ILE A 111 19.78 -2.69 6.13
N MET A 112 19.29 -3.50 5.20
CA MET A 112 18.73 -4.83 5.49
C MET A 112 19.78 -5.87 5.87
N ASP A 113 21.03 -5.70 5.40
CA ASP A 113 22.19 -6.52 5.74
C ASP A 113 22.84 -6.08 7.08
N THR A 114 22.33 -5.03 7.73
CA THR A 114 22.81 -4.63 9.05
C THR A 114 22.16 -5.55 10.10
N PRO A 115 22.95 -6.29 10.91
CA PRO A 115 22.44 -7.26 11.89
C PRO A 115 21.65 -6.62 13.04
#